data_AF-A0A9P7D8Y7-F1
#
_entry.id   AF-A0A9P7D8Y7-F1
#
_cell.length_a   1.000
_cell.length_b   1.000
_cell.length_c   1.000
_cell.angle_alpha   90.00
_cell.angle_beta   90.00
_cell.angle_gamma   90.00
#
_symmetry.space_group_name_H-M   'P 1'
#
loop_
_entity.id
_entity.type
_entity.pdbx_description
1 polymer ?
#
loop_
_entity_poly.entity_id
_entity_poly.type
_entity_poly.pdbx_seq_one_letter_code
_entity_poly.pdbx_strand_id
1 'polypeptide(L)'
;MPQCCVFCGKEFPTRGGVKRHITGRPECRRAWELTIEETEATYDEDGPQVDFAYDDVGSSFGLPLRRSRSKSSDADQGNPPALKSRRVTIEEVSDEDAVRTNSGRYFKECPDGGRTLREGETGFESYRKYKKSMGEDEWAPFCDEEEWGLAEWLVKSLGQTRTNDFLKLPITRNRMQPSFHNNRSFLQKVDELPHGAAWSCKKISVRGNQTDEKGEPLHEDVELWMRDPVECIKDLIGNPQFKDHMVYAPAQAYTDSAGLNRVIGDMWTADWWGEKQKQLPKGATIAPIILASDKTCLSQFRGDKSAWPIYLSIGNIAKEKRRQLSARATVLIGYLPAEKLECFTSDTRSLAGYRLFHHCMSLLLQPLIAAGQNGIEMVCADSMIRQVYPILAAYVADFPEQCLVHVARRTVAQNVWLRRMKEKRQNGQHPAEFKDYGLRTVYHPFWADLPHTDIFLAFTPDLLHQLHKGLQRSLG
;
A
#
# COMPACT_ATOMS: atom_id res chain seq x y z
N MET A 1 -12.18 -38.18 -36.07
CA MET A 1 -12.85 -37.91 -37.35
C MET A 1 -12.07 -36.83 -38.09
N PRO A 2 -11.79 -36.97 -39.41
CA PRO A 2 -11.16 -35.92 -40.19
C PRO A 2 -11.97 -34.62 -40.08
N GLN A 3 -11.27 -33.49 -39.97
CA GLN A 3 -11.86 -32.17 -39.75
C GLN A 3 -11.71 -31.36 -41.03
N CYS A 4 -12.80 -30.82 -41.54
CA CYS A 4 -12.81 -30.08 -42.81
C CYS A 4 -12.75 -28.57 -42.56
N CYS A 5 -12.07 -27.85 -43.45
CA CYS A 5 -12.16 -26.39 -43.47
C CYS A 5 -13.56 -25.97 -43.93
N VAL A 6 -14.29 -25.25 -43.08
CA VAL A 6 -15.65 -24.78 -43.39
C VAL A 6 -15.71 -23.81 -44.58
N PHE A 7 -14.60 -23.16 -44.94
CA PHE A 7 -14.55 -22.19 -46.04
C PHE A 7 -14.15 -22.78 -47.39
N CYS A 8 -13.47 -23.92 -47.42
CA CYS A 8 -12.99 -24.50 -48.69
C CYS A 8 -13.11 -26.02 -48.79
N GLY A 9 -13.70 -26.67 -47.79
CA GLY A 9 -14.01 -28.10 -47.77
C GLY A 9 -12.82 -29.06 -47.63
N LYS A 10 -11.57 -28.58 -47.59
CA LYS A 10 -10.39 -29.45 -47.48
C LYS A 10 -10.34 -30.18 -46.14
N GLU A 11 -10.14 -31.49 -46.17
CA GLU A 11 -10.03 -32.33 -44.98
C GLU A 11 -8.62 -32.33 -44.40
N PHE A 12 -8.54 -32.28 -43.07
CA PHE A 12 -7.30 -32.36 -42.33
C PHE A 12 -7.42 -33.40 -41.20
N PRO A 13 -6.34 -34.13 -40.91
CA PRO A 13 -6.34 -35.16 -39.87
C PRO A 13 -6.46 -34.58 -38.45
N THR A 14 -6.19 -33.28 -38.25
CA THR A 14 -6.27 -32.62 -36.94
C THR A 14 -6.86 -31.21 -37.04
N ARG A 15 -7.52 -30.74 -35.96
CA ARG A 15 -7.99 -29.34 -35.85
C ARG A 15 -6.85 -28.33 -35.99
N GLY A 16 -5.65 -28.66 -35.53
CA GLY A 16 -4.45 -27.82 -35.72
C GLY A 16 -4.00 -27.72 -37.18
N GLY A 17 -4.29 -28.73 -38.01
CA GLY A 17 -4.12 -28.67 -39.46
C GLY A 17 -5.11 -27.71 -40.12
N VAL A 18 -6.38 -27.74 -39.71
CA VAL A 18 -7.41 -26.81 -40.19
C VAL A 18 -7.07 -25.35 -39.84
N LYS A 19 -6.65 -25.07 -38.60
CA LYS A 19 -6.27 -23.71 -38.19
C LYS A 19 -5.10 -23.16 -39.00
N ARG A 20 -4.01 -23.94 -39.15
CA ARG A 20 -2.88 -23.54 -40.00
C ARG A 20 -3.28 -23.35 -41.45
N HIS A 21 -4.24 -24.12 -41.95
CA HIS A 21 -4.77 -23.94 -43.29
C HIS A 21 -5.56 -22.63 -43.46
N ILE A 22 -6.46 -22.31 -42.53
CA ILE A 22 -7.25 -21.07 -42.55
C ILE A 22 -6.31 -19.86 -42.45
N THR A 23 -5.32 -19.89 -41.55
CA THR A 23 -4.33 -18.82 -41.44
C THR A 23 -3.41 -18.78 -42.66
N GLY A 24 -3.00 -19.92 -43.22
CA GLY A 24 -2.03 -19.97 -44.32
C GLY A 24 -2.60 -19.61 -45.70
N ARG A 25 -3.90 -19.80 -45.93
CA ARG A 25 -4.54 -19.56 -47.23
C ARG A 25 -5.30 -18.23 -47.23
N PRO A 26 -4.91 -17.24 -48.05
CA PRO A 26 -5.51 -15.89 -48.03
C PRO A 26 -7.02 -15.87 -48.22
N GLU A 27 -7.56 -16.74 -49.07
CA GLU A 27 -9.00 -16.84 -49.36
C GLU A 27 -9.79 -17.31 -48.14
N CYS A 28 -9.31 -18.34 -47.43
CA CYS A 28 -9.98 -18.85 -46.23
C CYS A 28 -9.78 -17.92 -45.04
N ARG A 29 -8.63 -17.24 -44.95
CA ARG A 29 -8.37 -16.23 -43.93
C ARG A 29 -9.34 -15.06 -44.06
N ARG A 30 -9.50 -14.52 -45.27
CA ARG A 30 -10.38 -13.39 -45.53
C ARG A 30 -11.87 -13.74 -45.31
N ALA A 31 -12.28 -14.96 -45.69
CA ALA A 31 -13.63 -15.43 -45.41
C ALA A 31 -13.89 -15.57 -43.90
N TRP A 32 -12.91 -16.06 -43.13
CA TRP A 32 -12.97 -16.17 -41.68
C TRP A 32 -13.01 -14.80 -40.98
N GLU A 33 -12.19 -13.85 -41.43
CA GLU A 33 -12.17 -12.47 -40.94
C GLU A 33 -13.54 -11.78 -41.13
N LEU A 34 -14.16 -11.94 -42.30
CA LEU A 34 -15.51 -11.42 -42.56
C LEU A 34 -16.58 -12.08 -41.69
N THR A 35 -16.43 -13.37 -41.34
CA THR A 35 -17.38 -14.05 -40.46
C THR A 35 -17.30 -13.50 -39.04
N ILE A 36 -16.10 -13.12 -38.57
CA ILE A 36 -15.89 -12.52 -37.24
C ILE A 36 -16.53 -11.13 -37.17
N GLU A 37 -16.32 -10.29 -38.19
CA GLU A 37 -16.93 -8.95 -38.25
C GLU A 37 -18.47 -9.00 -38.19
N GLU A 38 -19.09 -10.03 -38.80
CA GLU A 38 -20.54 -10.22 -38.74
C GLU A 38 -21.04 -10.73 -37.37
N THR A 39 -20.19 -11.35 -36.54
CA THR A 39 -20.60 -11.92 -35.24
C THR A 39 -20.45 -10.96 -34.05
N GLU A 40 -19.72 -9.85 -34.21
CA GLU A 40 -19.43 -8.89 -33.12
C GLU A 40 -20.53 -7.82 -32.91
N ALA A 41 -21.62 -7.85 -33.68
CA ALA A 41 -22.65 -6.80 -33.67
C ALA A 41 -23.83 -7.00 -32.69
N THR A 42 -23.77 -7.94 -31.74
CA THR A 42 -24.85 -8.14 -30.76
C THR A 42 -24.31 -8.43 -29.35
N TYR A 43 -24.49 -7.51 -28.40
CA TYR A 43 -25.26 -7.68 -27.14
C TYR A 43 -24.98 -6.56 -26.09
N ASP A 44 -26.07 -6.18 -25.42
CA ASP A 44 -26.31 -5.11 -24.44
C ASP A 44 -25.90 -5.41 -22.97
N GLU A 45 -26.01 -4.36 -22.15
CA GLU A 45 -25.71 -4.11 -20.73
C GLU A 45 -26.39 -5.00 -19.66
N ASP A 46 -25.66 -5.35 -18.56
CA ASP A 46 -26.11 -5.24 -17.15
C ASP A 46 -25.12 -5.87 -16.09
N GLY A 47 -24.62 -5.06 -15.13
CA GLY A 47 -24.12 -5.40 -13.76
C GLY A 47 -22.84 -6.28 -13.54
N PRO A 48 -21.88 -5.95 -12.64
CA PRO A 48 -20.62 -6.72 -12.56
C PRO A 48 -20.74 -7.97 -11.67
N GLN A 49 -21.01 -9.11 -12.30
CA GLN A 49 -20.43 -10.40 -11.90
C GLN A 49 -18.97 -10.44 -12.37
N VAL A 50 -18.03 -10.83 -11.51
CA VAL A 50 -16.63 -10.99 -11.94
C VAL A 50 -16.45 -12.39 -12.54
N ASP A 51 -16.80 -12.52 -13.82
CA ASP A 51 -16.47 -13.70 -14.62
C ASP A 51 -15.06 -13.57 -15.21
N PHE A 52 -14.13 -14.37 -14.68
CA PHE A 52 -12.79 -14.50 -15.28
C PHE A 52 -12.88 -15.48 -16.47
N ALA A 53 -13.18 -14.99 -17.67
CA ALA A 53 -13.08 -15.81 -18.88
C ALA A 53 -11.61 -16.24 -19.10
N TYR A 54 -11.39 -17.55 -19.17
CA TYR A 54 -10.09 -18.18 -19.41
C TYR A 54 -10.03 -18.72 -20.84
N ASP A 55 -9.19 -18.11 -21.67
CA ASP A 55 -8.61 -18.76 -22.85
C ASP A 55 -7.10 -18.83 -22.65
N ASP A 56 -6.59 -20.01 -22.30
CA ASP A 56 -5.15 -20.28 -22.21
C ASP A 56 -4.74 -21.37 -23.22
N VAL A 57 -3.67 -21.11 -23.95
CA VAL A 57 -2.92 -22.11 -24.71
C VAL A 57 -1.60 -22.28 -23.99
N GLY A 58 -1.54 -23.35 -23.19
CA GLY A 58 -0.48 -23.58 -22.22
C GLY A 58 0.94 -23.70 -22.80
N SER A 59 1.92 -23.39 -21.96
CA SER A 59 3.27 -23.93 -22.09
C SER A 59 3.99 -23.96 -20.74
N SER A 60 4.47 -25.15 -20.41
CA SER A 60 5.18 -25.57 -19.19
C SER A 60 6.61 -25.05 -19.14
N PHE A 61 7.03 -24.52 -17.97
CA PHE A 61 8.43 -24.59 -17.52
C PHE A 61 8.47 -24.66 -15.99
N GLY A 62 8.85 -25.82 -15.46
CA GLY A 62 9.05 -26.07 -14.04
C GLY A 62 10.37 -25.51 -13.51
N LEU A 63 10.34 -24.97 -12.29
CA LEU A 63 11.53 -24.67 -11.49
C LEU A 63 11.73 -25.80 -10.46
N PRO A 64 12.98 -26.19 -10.14
CA PRO A 64 13.26 -27.42 -9.41
C PRO A 64 12.88 -27.33 -7.93
N LEU A 65 12.12 -28.33 -7.46
CA LEU A 65 11.86 -28.58 -6.05
C LEU A 65 13.17 -28.86 -5.28
N ARG A 66 13.34 -28.16 -4.16
CA ARG A 66 14.36 -28.47 -3.14
C ARG A 66 14.09 -29.86 -2.56
N ARG A 67 14.97 -30.82 -2.84
CA ARG A 67 15.01 -32.14 -2.19
C ARG A 67 15.38 -31.99 -0.71
N SER A 68 14.49 -32.44 0.16
CA SER A 68 14.78 -32.81 1.54
C SER A 68 15.82 -33.94 1.57
N ARG A 69 16.88 -33.79 2.37
CA ARG A 69 17.78 -34.90 2.70
C ARG A 69 17.72 -35.18 4.19
N SER A 70 17.36 -36.42 4.49
CA SER A 70 17.29 -37.07 5.79
C SER A 70 18.68 -37.29 6.42
N LYS A 71 18.66 -37.43 7.75
CA LYS A 71 19.78 -37.65 8.68
C LYS A 71 20.63 -38.89 8.35
N SER A 72 21.93 -38.81 8.70
CA SER A 72 22.71 -39.95 9.19
C SER A 72 23.63 -39.50 10.33
N SER A 73 23.77 -40.38 11.31
CA SER A 73 24.57 -40.32 12.54
C SER A 73 26.07 -40.39 12.27
N ASP A 74 26.87 -39.72 13.12
CA ASP A 74 27.91 -40.36 13.93
C ASP A 74 28.45 -39.38 14.98
N ALA A 75 28.73 -39.93 16.16
CA ALA A 75 29.24 -39.24 17.34
C ALA A 75 30.77 -39.15 17.29
N ASP A 76 31.37 -38.01 17.67
CA ASP A 76 32.33 -37.99 18.79
C ASP A 76 32.71 -36.55 19.25
N GLN A 77 32.85 -36.45 20.57
CA GLN A 77 33.58 -35.50 21.44
C GLN A 77 34.02 -34.09 20.97
N GLY A 78 33.65 -33.09 21.79
CA GLY A 78 34.40 -31.83 21.95
C GLY A 78 33.54 -30.63 22.28
N ASN A 79 33.49 -30.23 23.56
CA ASN A 79 32.83 -28.99 24.01
C ASN A 79 33.42 -27.75 23.29
N PRO A 80 32.63 -26.91 22.59
CA PRO A 80 33.15 -25.75 21.88
C PRO A 80 33.36 -24.54 22.82
N PRO A 81 34.39 -23.70 22.60
CA PRO A 81 34.51 -22.41 23.27
C PRO A 81 33.43 -21.43 22.77
N ALA A 82 32.92 -20.60 23.67
CA ALA A 82 31.81 -19.68 23.46
C ALA A 82 31.97 -18.80 22.19
N LEU A 83 31.24 -19.15 21.14
CA LEU A 83 31.08 -18.31 19.95
C LEU A 83 30.23 -17.09 20.32
N LYS A 84 30.86 -15.91 20.27
CA LYS A 84 30.17 -14.61 20.35
C LYS A 84 28.97 -14.61 19.41
N SER A 85 27.78 -14.49 19.99
CA SER A 85 26.52 -14.25 19.30
C SER A 85 26.72 -13.13 18.28
N ARG A 86 26.73 -13.46 16.99
CA ARG A 86 26.51 -12.50 15.90
C ARG A 86 25.04 -12.08 15.94
N ARG A 87 24.68 -11.28 16.93
CA ARG A 87 23.49 -10.43 16.83
C ARG A 87 23.85 -9.32 15.85
N VAL A 88 23.00 -9.13 14.86
CA VAL A 88 23.02 -7.93 14.03
C VAL A 88 22.65 -6.78 14.96
N THR A 89 23.63 -5.96 15.30
CA THR A 89 23.41 -4.66 15.93
C THR A 89 23.18 -3.68 14.79
N ILE A 90 22.02 -3.03 14.78
CA ILE A 90 21.79 -1.87 13.93
C ILE A 90 22.50 -0.72 14.63
N GLU A 91 23.66 -0.30 14.11
CA GLU A 91 24.19 1.01 14.43
C GLU A 91 23.37 2.04 13.67
N GLU A 92 22.71 2.93 14.40
CA GLU A 92 22.19 4.17 13.83
C GLU A 92 23.40 4.99 13.40
N VAL A 93 23.73 4.95 12.11
CA VAL A 93 24.64 5.93 11.53
C VAL A 93 23.94 7.28 11.63
N SER A 94 24.48 8.17 12.47
CA SER A 94 24.03 9.55 12.52
C SER A 94 24.24 10.17 11.14
N ASP A 95 23.18 10.71 10.54
CA ASP A 95 23.34 11.55 9.36
C ASP A 95 24.27 12.72 9.77
N GLU A 96 25.46 12.82 9.16
CA GLU A 96 26.42 13.91 9.43
C GLU A 96 25.84 15.31 9.12
N ASP A 97 24.65 15.37 8.50
CA ASP A 97 23.87 16.58 8.27
C ASP A 97 23.13 17.11 9.52
N ALA A 98 23.03 16.34 10.61
CA ALA A 98 22.24 16.71 11.79
C ALA A 98 22.87 17.83 12.65
N VAL A 99 24.11 18.25 12.38
CA VAL A 99 24.84 19.24 13.21
C VAL A 99 24.84 20.66 12.61
N ARG A 100 24.27 20.87 11.42
CA ARG A 100 24.07 22.24 10.91
C ARG A 100 22.71 22.76 11.33
N THR A 101 22.71 23.47 12.46
CA THR A 101 21.62 24.34 12.90
C THR A 101 20.99 25.08 11.70
N ASN A 102 19.67 25.24 11.73
CA ASN A 102 18.82 25.87 10.70
C ASN A 102 19.18 27.33 10.34
N SER A 103 20.31 27.85 10.83
CA SER A 103 20.78 29.23 10.78
C SER A 103 21.57 29.60 9.52
N GLY A 104 21.53 28.79 8.46
CA GLY A 104 22.31 29.03 7.23
C GLY A 104 21.63 28.61 5.93
N ARG A 105 20.34 28.28 5.94
CA ARG A 105 19.59 27.92 4.72
C ARG A 105 18.75 29.11 4.26
N TYR A 106 18.87 29.45 2.98
CA TYR A 106 18.06 30.47 2.33
C TYR A 106 16.90 29.78 1.61
N PHE A 107 15.68 30.20 1.93
CA PHE A 107 14.47 29.66 1.32
C PHE A 107 13.87 30.66 0.34
N LYS A 108 13.60 30.19 -0.88
CA LYS A 108 12.81 30.91 -1.86
C LYS A 108 11.42 30.27 -1.89
N GLU A 109 10.45 30.99 -1.35
CA GLU A 109 9.07 30.52 -1.26
C GLU A 109 8.39 30.51 -2.63
N CYS A 110 7.48 29.55 -2.82
CA CYS A 110 6.58 29.52 -3.96
C CYS A 110 5.25 30.18 -3.56
N PRO A 111 4.91 31.36 -4.11
CA PRO A 111 3.72 32.10 -3.67
C PRO A 111 2.40 31.44 -4.09
N ASP A 112 2.45 30.47 -5.00
CA ASP A 112 1.25 29.85 -5.58
C ASP A 112 0.70 28.66 -4.78
N GLY A 113 1.32 28.29 -3.65
CA GLY A 113 0.91 27.14 -2.81
C GLY A 113 0.55 27.51 -1.38
N GLY A 114 -0.28 26.70 -0.73
CA GLY A 114 -0.49 26.79 0.73
C GLY A 114 -1.44 27.89 1.22
N ARG A 115 -2.27 28.45 0.32
CA ARG A 115 -3.18 29.57 0.66
C ARG A 115 -4.18 29.16 1.74
N THR A 116 -4.31 29.98 2.76
CA THR A 116 -5.34 29.85 3.79
C THR A 116 -6.68 30.36 3.28
N LEU A 117 -7.75 29.60 3.52
CA LEU A 117 -9.11 29.97 3.14
C LEU A 117 -9.79 30.75 4.27
N ARG A 118 -9.75 30.20 5.48
CA ARG A 118 -10.36 30.74 6.70
C ARG A 118 -9.77 30.05 7.93
N GLU A 119 -10.03 30.59 9.11
CA GLU A 119 -9.78 29.90 10.37
C GLU A 119 -10.77 28.73 10.53
N GLY A 120 -10.29 27.63 11.11
CA GLY A 120 -11.05 26.42 11.34
C GLY A 120 -10.73 25.84 12.70
N GLU A 121 -11.73 25.21 13.30
CA GLU A 121 -11.54 24.51 14.56
C GLU A 121 -11.02 23.10 14.29
N THR A 122 -9.90 22.75 14.92
CA THR A 122 -9.35 21.38 14.82
C THR A 122 -10.29 20.37 15.50
N GLY A 123 -10.16 19.09 15.15
CA GLY A 123 -10.89 18.03 15.85
C GLY A 123 -10.59 17.99 17.35
N PHE A 124 -9.35 18.32 17.72
CA PHE A 124 -8.90 18.41 19.12
C PHE A 124 -9.56 19.58 19.87
N GLU A 125 -9.63 20.77 19.27
CA GLU A 125 -10.30 21.93 19.85
C GLU A 125 -11.80 21.67 19.99
N SER A 126 -12.42 21.14 18.94
CA SER A 126 -13.85 20.79 18.92
C SER A 126 -14.20 19.80 20.03
N TYR A 127 -13.38 18.75 20.17
CA TYR A 127 -13.54 17.75 21.22
C TYR A 127 -13.33 18.35 22.62
N ARG A 128 -12.34 19.23 22.80
CA ARG A 128 -12.10 19.95 24.05
C ARG A 128 -13.28 20.85 24.42
N LYS A 129 -13.88 21.57 23.46
CA LYS A 129 -15.08 22.38 23.69
C LYS A 129 -16.28 21.52 24.05
N TYR A 130 -16.48 20.41 23.34
CA TYR A 130 -17.55 19.44 23.63
C TYR A 130 -17.45 18.93 25.07
N LYS A 131 -16.27 18.45 25.49
CA LYS A 131 -16.04 18.02 26.89
C LYS A 131 -16.35 19.11 27.91
N LYS A 132 -15.86 20.33 27.67
CA LYS A 132 -16.16 21.49 28.53
C LYS A 132 -17.65 21.79 28.61
N SER A 133 -18.39 21.64 27.52
CA SER A 133 -19.85 21.85 27.51
C SER A 133 -20.62 20.76 28.26
N MET A 134 -20.09 19.54 28.30
CA MET A 134 -20.64 18.43 29.08
C MET A 134 -20.24 18.48 30.57
N GLY A 135 -19.38 19.43 30.96
CA GLY A 135 -18.83 19.52 32.31
C GLY A 135 -17.89 18.36 32.66
N GLU A 136 -17.36 17.66 31.65
CA GLU A 136 -16.41 16.57 31.83
C GLU A 136 -15.01 17.10 32.12
N ASP A 137 -14.28 16.41 33.00
CA ASP A 137 -12.89 16.71 33.32
C ASP A 137 -11.98 16.46 32.11
N GLU A 138 -10.82 17.14 32.06
CA GLU A 138 -9.81 16.96 31.02
C GLU A 138 -9.33 15.50 30.93
N TRP A 139 -9.41 14.76 32.05
CA TRP A 139 -9.01 13.36 32.18
C TRP A 139 -10.11 12.35 31.84
N ALA A 140 -11.35 12.77 31.57
CA ALA A 140 -12.43 11.87 31.18
C ALA A 140 -12.02 11.00 29.98
N PRO A 141 -12.35 9.70 29.95
CA PRO A 141 -13.30 9.00 30.82
C PRO A 141 -12.70 8.53 32.16
N PHE A 142 -11.45 8.86 32.46
CA PHE A 142 -10.81 8.53 33.73
C PHE A 142 -11.20 9.52 34.83
N CYS A 143 -11.10 9.11 36.09
CA CYS A 143 -11.50 9.93 37.23
C CYS A 143 -10.56 11.11 37.49
N ASP A 144 -9.27 10.94 37.22
CA ASP A 144 -8.23 11.94 37.47
C ASP A 144 -6.94 11.65 36.67
N GLU A 145 -5.94 12.51 36.85
CA GLU A 145 -4.61 12.40 36.25
C GLU A 145 -3.87 11.11 36.66
N GLU A 146 -4.04 10.65 37.90
CA GLU A 146 -3.35 9.45 38.40
C GLU A 146 -3.90 8.18 37.74
N GLU A 147 -5.22 8.08 37.60
CA GLU A 147 -5.88 6.99 36.89
C GLU A 147 -5.55 7.01 35.39
N TRP A 148 -5.52 8.21 34.78
CA TRP A 148 -5.07 8.34 33.39
C TRP A 148 -3.60 7.88 33.22
N GLY A 149 -2.71 8.27 34.14
CA GLY A 149 -1.31 7.85 34.14
C GLY A 149 -1.16 6.33 34.30
N LEU A 150 -1.96 5.71 35.16
CA LEU A 150 -2.04 4.26 35.27
C LEU A 150 -2.51 3.63 33.95
N ALA A 151 -3.58 4.14 33.36
CA ALA A 151 -4.13 3.64 32.11
C ALA A 151 -3.08 3.72 30.98
N GLU A 152 -2.39 4.85 30.85
CA GLU A 152 -1.33 5.05 29.87
C GLU A 152 -0.19 4.04 30.06
N TRP A 153 0.25 3.84 31.31
CA TRP A 153 1.27 2.87 31.64
C TRP A 153 0.84 1.42 31.34
N LEU A 154 -0.40 1.06 31.63
CA LEU A 154 -0.96 -0.27 31.35
C LEU A 154 -0.96 -0.56 29.84
N VAL A 155 -1.37 0.40 29.01
CA VAL A 155 -1.35 0.26 27.53
C VAL A 155 0.07 0.11 27.01
N LYS A 156 1.02 0.90 27.52
CA LYS A 156 2.41 0.89 27.05
C LYS A 156 3.20 -0.33 27.52
N SER A 157 2.89 -0.88 28.69
CA SER A 157 3.78 -1.80 29.40
C SER A 157 3.27 -3.24 29.52
N LEU A 158 1.94 -3.46 29.52
CA LEU A 158 1.35 -4.77 29.81
C LEU A 158 0.47 -5.30 28.67
N GLY A 159 0.50 -6.62 28.48
CA GLY A 159 -0.46 -7.32 27.62
C GLY A 159 -1.78 -7.62 28.35
N GLN A 160 -2.86 -7.82 27.61
CA GLN A 160 -4.23 -7.96 28.14
C GLN A 160 -4.37 -8.93 29.32
N THR A 161 -3.71 -10.09 29.27
CA THR A 161 -3.74 -11.08 30.36
C THR A 161 -3.11 -10.53 31.64
N ARG A 162 -1.91 -9.93 31.54
CA ARG A 162 -1.21 -9.36 32.69
C ARG A 162 -1.93 -8.15 33.25
N THR A 163 -2.53 -7.32 32.39
CA THR A 163 -3.41 -6.22 32.81
C THR A 163 -4.57 -6.76 33.63
N ASN A 164 -5.21 -7.83 33.17
CA ASN A 164 -6.31 -8.45 33.91
C ASN A 164 -5.88 -9.00 35.27
N ASP A 165 -4.69 -9.61 35.35
CA ASP A 165 -4.15 -10.15 36.60
C ASP A 165 -3.77 -9.02 37.57
N PHE A 166 -3.16 -7.94 37.06
CA PHE A 166 -2.83 -6.74 37.84
C PHE A 166 -4.08 -6.09 38.45
N LEU A 167 -5.16 -5.95 37.67
CA LEU A 167 -6.43 -5.37 38.13
C LEU A 167 -7.17 -6.26 39.13
N LYS A 168 -6.81 -7.54 39.24
CA LYS A 168 -7.37 -8.48 40.22
C LYS A 168 -6.61 -8.51 41.54
N LEU A 169 -5.42 -7.90 41.63
CA LEU A 169 -4.64 -7.89 42.86
C LEU A 169 -5.41 -7.19 43.99
N PRO A 170 -5.33 -7.69 45.23
CA PRO A 170 -6.02 -7.08 46.37
C PRO A 170 -5.64 -5.61 46.60
N ILE A 171 -4.38 -5.24 46.31
CA ILE A 171 -3.94 -3.84 46.44
C ILE A 171 -4.66 -2.92 45.45
N THR A 172 -4.82 -3.36 44.21
CA THR A 172 -5.51 -2.60 43.15
C THR A 172 -7.00 -2.50 43.46
N ARG A 173 -7.62 -3.59 43.90
CA ARG A 173 -9.05 -3.63 44.21
C ARG A 173 -9.44 -2.89 45.49
N ASN A 174 -8.63 -2.99 46.54
CA ASN A 174 -9.03 -2.51 47.86
C ASN A 174 -8.48 -1.12 48.20
N ARG A 175 -7.33 -0.74 47.61
CA ARG A 175 -6.70 0.57 47.90
C ARG A 175 -6.87 1.52 46.74
N MET A 176 -6.39 1.15 45.56
CA MET A 176 -6.37 2.03 44.38
C MET A 176 -7.78 2.27 43.82
N GLN A 177 -8.63 1.24 43.82
CA GLN A 177 -10.03 1.31 43.36
C GLN A 177 -10.21 2.08 42.04
N PRO A 178 -9.48 1.70 40.97
CA PRO A 178 -9.70 2.32 39.67
C PRO A 178 -11.12 2.04 39.20
N SER A 179 -11.65 2.96 38.40
CA SER A 179 -12.95 2.89 37.73
C SER A 179 -13.11 1.70 36.78
N PHE A 180 -12.03 0.96 36.50
CA PHE A 180 -12.02 -0.30 35.76
C PHE A 180 -11.45 -1.46 36.60
N HIS A 181 -12.26 -2.50 36.79
CA HIS A 181 -11.92 -3.65 37.65
C HIS A 181 -11.34 -4.88 36.91
N ASN A 182 -11.32 -4.84 35.58
CA ASN A 182 -10.80 -5.91 34.73
C ASN A 182 -10.39 -5.37 33.36
N ASN A 183 -9.69 -6.18 32.58
CA ASN A 183 -9.20 -5.75 31.26
C ASN A 183 -10.34 -5.35 30.31
N ARG A 184 -11.54 -5.94 30.41
CA ARG A 184 -12.68 -5.60 29.56
C ARG A 184 -13.22 -4.20 29.86
N SER A 185 -13.49 -3.88 31.14
CA SER A 185 -13.93 -2.55 31.55
C SER A 185 -12.86 -1.49 31.29
N PHE A 186 -11.58 -1.87 31.39
CA PHE A 186 -10.46 -1.01 31.04
C PHE A 186 -10.47 -0.66 29.54
N LEU A 187 -10.55 -1.68 28.67
CA LEU A 187 -10.61 -1.46 27.23
C LEU A 187 -11.86 -0.68 26.83
N GLN A 188 -13.01 -0.90 27.48
CA GLN A 188 -14.21 -0.11 27.23
C GLN A 188 -13.99 1.40 27.49
N LYS A 189 -13.27 1.75 28.57
CA LYS A 189 -12.88 3.15 28.81
C LYS A 189 -11.88 3.67 27.78
N VAL A 190 -10.91 2.84 27.38
CA VAL A 190 -9.99 3.21 26.29
C VAL A 190 -10.77 3.45 24.98
N ASP A 191 -11.84 2.69 24.73
CA ASP A 191 -12.71 2.83 23.57
C ASP A 191 -13.60 4.09 23.62
N GLU A 192 -13.74 4.76 24.77
CA GLU A 192 -14.43 6.05 24.90
C GLU A 192 -13.52 7.26 24.57
N LEU A 193 -12.20 7.04 24.49
CA LEU A 193 -11.26 8.07 24.04
C LEU A 193 -11.51 8.43 22.57
N PRO A 194 -11.12 9.64 22.13
CA PRO A 194 -11.28 10.02 20.74
C PRO A 194 -10.41 9.13 19.85
N HIS A 195 -11.04 8.47 18.89
CA HIS A 195 -10.36 7.66 17.87
C HIS A 195 -10.25 8.43 16.57
N GLY A 196 -9.22 8.13 15.79
CA GLY A 196 -9.13 8.59 14.40
C GLY A 196 -10.08 7.82 13.48
N ALA A 197 -9.75 7.81 12.19
CA ALA A 197 -10.55 7.10 11.17
C ALA A 197 -10.95 5.66 11.59
N ALA A 198 -12.24 5.35 11.45
CA ALA A 198 -12.81 4.06 11.82
C ALA A 198 -12.36 2.93 10.88
N TRP A 199 -12.30 1.71 11.42
CA TRP A 199 -12.06 0.50 10.65
C TRP A 199 -13.33 -0.01 9.98
N SER A 200 -13.18 -0.46 8.74
CA SER A 200 -14.21 -1.17 7.99
C SER A 200 -13.64 -2.49 7.45
N CYS A 201 -14.48 -3.51 7.32
CA CYS A 201 -14.11 -4.80 6.75
C CYS A 201 -14.96 -5.05 5.50
N LYS A 202 -14.30 -5.27 4.36
CA LYS A 202 -14.93 -5.69 3.11
C LYS A 202 -14.62 -7.15 2.86
N LYS A 203 -15.65 -7.96 2.67
CA LYS A 203 -15.52 -9.35 2.21
C LYS A 203 -15.43 -9.36 0.69
N ILE A 204 -14.43 -10.05 0.16
CA ILE A 204 -14.17 -10.18 -1.27
C ILE A 204 -14.22 -11.67 -1.59
N SER A 205 -15.12 -12.08 -2.48
CA SER A 205 -15.19 -13.46 -2.93
C SER A 205 -14.31 -13.66 -4.15
N VAL A 206 -13.32 -14.55 -4.04
CA VAL A 206 -12.36 -14.84 -5.10
C VAL A 206 -12.73 -16.18 -5.73
N ARG A 207 -13.18 -16.15 -6.98
CA ARG A 207 -13.47 -17.36 -7.75
C ARG A 207 -12.20 -17.90 -8.40
N GLY A 208 -11.82 -19.12 -8.04
CA GLY A 208 -10.67 -19.83 -8.57
C GLY A 208 -10.96 -20.60 -9.85
N ASN A 209 -9.90 -21.18 -10.42
CA ASN A 209 -9.98 -22.01 -11.63
C ASN A 209 -10.01 -23.52 -11.34
N GLN A 210 -9.92 -23.93 -10.07
CA GLN A 210 -10.15 -25.32 -9.67
C GLN A 210 -11.62 -25.56 -9.39
N THR A 211 -12.08 -26.78 -9.63
CA THR A 211 -13.46 -27.20 -9.40
C THR A 211 -13.56 -28.19 -8.24
N ASP A 212 -14.70 -28.18 -7.55
CA ASP A 212 -15.04 -29.20 -6.57
C ASP A 212 -15.41 -30.54 -7.22
N GLU A 213 -15.79 -31.53 -6.40
CA GLU A 213 -16.23 -32.86 -6.86
C GLU A 213 -17.49 -32.83 -7.73
N LYS A 214 -18.22 -31.71 -7.74
CA LYS A 214 -19.45 -31.49 -8.52
C LYS A 214 -19.18 -30.71 -9.82
N GLY A 215 -17.93 -30.31 -10.07
CA GLY A 215 -17.55 -29.51 -11.24
C GLY A 215 -17.78 -28.00 -11.07
N GLU A 216 -18.17 -27.54 -9.88
CA GLU A 216 -18.37 -26.12 -9.60
C GLU A 216 -17.04 -25.45 -9.22
N PRO A 217 -16.76 -24.23 -9.69
CA PRO A 217 -15.52 -23.54 -9.38
C PRO A 217 -15.43 -23.22 -7.89
N LEU A 218 -14.30 -23.56 -7.29
CA LEU A 218 -13.96 -23.23 -5.92
C LEU A 218 -13.91 -21.71 -5.75
N HIS A 219 -14.44 -21.23 -4.64
CA HIS A 219 -14.34 -19.84 -4.24
C HIS A 219 -13.69 -19.73 -2.86
N GLU A 220 -13.03 -18.60 -2.63
CA GLU A 220 -12.35 -18.27 -1.38
C GLU A 220 -12.75 -16.86 -0.98
N ASP A 221 -13.38 -16.73 0.18
CA ASP A 221 -13.75 -15.43 0.72
C ASP A 221 -12.60 -14.87 1.55
N VAL A 222 -12.17 -13.65 1.21
CA VAL A 222 -11.09 -12.96 1.88
C VAL A 222 -11.56 -11.66 2.49
N GLU A 223 -10.94 -11.25 3.60
CA GLU A 223 -11.28 -10.01 4.31
C GLU A 223 -10.24 -8.92 4.04
N LEU A 224 -10.72 -7.77 3.57
CA LEU A 224 -9.95 -6.53 3.49
C LEU A 224 -10.37 -5.61 4.63
N TRP A 225 -9.47 -5.41 5.59
CA TRP A 225 -9.64 -4.43 6.66
C TRP A 225 -9.04 -3.10 6.22
N MET A 226 -9.81 -2.03 6.29
CA MET A 226 -9.39 -0.71 5.78
C MET A 226 -9.96 0.45 6.58
N ARG A 227 -9.18 1.52 6.66
CA ARG A 227 -9.59 2.86 7.12
C ARG A 227 -9.65 3.79 5.92
N ASP A 228 -10.52 4.79 5.98
CA ASP A 228 -10.54 5.81 4.93
C ASP A 228 -9.21 6.59 4.95
N PRO A 229 -8.41 6.54 3.87
CA PRO A 229 -7.14 7.25 3.80
C PRO A 229 -7.32 8.77 3.85
N VAL A 230 -8.43 9.32 3.38
CA VAL A 230 -8.70 10.76 3.43
C VAL A 230 -8.90 11.21 4.89
N GLU A 231 -9.65 10.46 5.68
CA GLU A 231 -9.82 10.74 7.12
C GLU A 231 -8.50 10.58 7.87
N CYS A 232 -7.71 9.55 7.55
CA CYS A 232 -6.35 9.41 8.11
C CYS A 232 -5.43 10.60 7.77
N ILE A 233 -5.57 11.19 6.58
CA ILE A 233 -4.82 12.39 6.19
C ILE A 233 -5.33 13.62 6.94
N LYS A 234 -6.65 13.77 7.14
CA LYS A 234 -7.23 14.83 7.98
C LYS A 234 -6.70 14.76 9.41
N ASP A 235 -6.64 13.56 9.99
CA ASP A 235 -6.10 13.34 11.33
C ASP A 235 -4.62 13.77 11.42
N LEU A 236 -3.81 13.36 10.44
CA LEU A 236 -2.38 13.71 10.41
C LEU A 236 -2.13 15.20 10.18
N ILE A 237 -2.82 15.81 9.22
CA ILE A 237 -2.60 17.21 8.83
C ILE A 237 -3.17 18.19 9.86
N GLY A 238 -4.23 17.79 10.56
CA GLY A 238 -4.91 18.59 11.59
C GLY A 238 -4.34 18.40 13.00
N ASN A 239 -3.35 17.53 13.19
CA ASN A 239 -2.80 17.23 14.52
C ASN A 239 -1.91 18.37 15.05
N PRO A 240 -2.28 19.06 16.15
CA PRO A 240 -1.52 20.17 16.71
C PRO A 240 -0.09 19.80 17.13
N GLN A 241 0.19 18.52 17.42
CA GLN A 241 1.53 18.04 17.75
C GLN A 241 2.55 18.29 16.62
N PHE A 242 2.08 18.40 15.38
CA PHE A 242 2.93 18.66 14.22
C PHE A 242 2.95 20.13 13.79
N LYS A 243 2.28 21.05 14.50
CA LYS A 243 2.13 22.45 14.11
C LYS A 243 3.46 23.11 13.74
N ASP A 244 4.48 22.97 14.58
CA ASP A 244 5.82 23.57 14.36
C ASP A 244 6.72 22.74 13.43
N HIS A 245 6.21 21.64 12.89
CA HIS A 245 6.93 20.68 12.07
C HIS A 245 6.21 20.37 10.75
N MET A 246 5.26 21.22 10.35
CA MET A 246 4.44 21.03 9.17
C MET A 246 4.65 22.16 8.16
N VAL A 247 4.69 21.81 6.88
CA VAL A 247 4.81 22.75 5.76
C VAL A 247 3.66 22.53 4.77
N TYR A 248 3.08 23.64 4.29
CA TYR A 248 1.90 23.64 3.41
C TYR A 248 2.20 24.10 1.97
N ALA A 249 3.41 24.59 1.70
CA ALA A 249 3.83 25.08 0.38
C ALA A 249 5.24 24.63 0.03
N PRO A 250 5.55 24.39 -1.25
CA PRO A 250 6.92 24.08 -1.66
C PRO A 250 7.83 25.31 -1.52
N ALA A 251 9.11 25.06 -1.24
CA ALA A 251 10.14 26.09 -1.15
C ALA A 251 11.44 25.57 -1.76
N GLN A 252 12.21 26.43 -2.41
CA GLN A 252 13.57 26.06 -2.85
C GLN A 252 14.56 26.44 -1.74
N ALA A 253 15.31 25.45 -1.24
CA ALA A 253 16.32 25.68 -0.21
C ALA A 253 17.72 25.77 -0.82
N TYR A 254 18.54 26.70 -0.31
CA TYR A 254 19.91 26.95 -0.76
C TYR A 254 20.88 27.12 0.42
N THR A 255 22.16 26.79 0.21
CA THR A 255 23.22 27.05 1.21
C THR A 255 23.77 28.48 1.17
N ASP A 256 23.45 29.22 0.10
CA ASP A 256 23.89 30.60 -0.11
C ASP A 256 22.72 31.49 -0.52
N SER A 257 22.85 32.80 -0.28
CA SER A 257 21.83 33.79 -0.62
C SER A 257 21.75 34.08 -2.13
N ALA A 258 22.75 33.67 -2.91
CA ALA A 258 22.78 33.85 -4.36
C ALA A 258 21.93 32.79 -5.10
N GLY A 259 21.48 31.74 -4.41
CA GLY A 259 20.67 30.67 -4.98
C GLY A 259 21.46 29.71 -5.87
N LEU A 260 22.78 29.61 -5.68
CA LEU A 260 23.66 28.80 -6.54
C LEU A 260 23.70 27.33 -6.09
N ASN A 261 23.78 27.09 -4.78
CA ASN A 261 23.94 25.75 -4.22
C ASN A 261 22.64 25.26 -3.59
N ARG A 262 21.89 24.47 -4.36
CA ARG A 262 20.59 23.94 -3.96
C ARG A 262 20.70 22.81 -2.94
N VAL A 263 19.80 22.81 -1.97
CA VAL A 263 19.64 21.76 -0.95
C VAL A 263 18.30 21.07 -1.13
N ILE A 264 18.32 19.74 -1.18
CA ILE A 264 17.12 18.91 -1.18
C ILE A 264 17.19 18.05 0.08
N GLY A 265 16.23 18.19 0.99
CA GLY A 265 16.21 17.47 2.27
C GLY A 265 14.84 16.93 2.61
N ASP A 266 13.86 17.83 2.76
CA ASP A 266 12.47 17.49 2.99
C ASP A 266 11.65 17.55 1.69
N MET A 267 10.47 16.93 1.67
CA MET A 267 9.67 16.82 0.44
C MET A 267 9.27 18.18 -0.12
N TRP A 268 9.05 19.19 0.73
CA TRP A 268 8.73 20.55 0.27
C TRP A 268 9.90 21.26 -0.41
N THR A 269 11.13 20.75 -0.26
CA THR A 269 12.33 21.25 -0.96
C THR A 269 12.63 20.52 -2.27
N ALA A 270 11.98 19.38 -2.50
CA ALA A 270 12.16 18.58 -3.70
C ALA A 270 11.48 19.20 -4.93
N ASP A 271 12.06 18.97 -6.11
CA ASP A 271 11.47 19.41 -7.39
C ASP A 271 10.06 18.90 -7.58
N TRP A 272 9.83 17.64 -7.20
CA TRP A 272 8.55 16.97 -7.34
C TRP A 272 7.40 17.81 -6.79
N TRP A 273 7.52 18.37 -5.59
CA TRP A 273 6.42 19.16 -5.00
C TRP A 273 6.23 20.45 -5.79
N GLY A 274 7.32 21.18 -6.08
CA GLY A 274 7.25 22.42 -6.87
C GLY A 274 6.68 22.22 -8.28
N GLU A 275 6.99 21.12 -8.94
CA GLU A 275 6.46 20.76 -10.26
C GLU A 275 4.98 20.36 -10.21
N LYS A 276 4.58 19.60 -9.19
CA LYS A 276 3.17 19.22 -8.99
C LYS A 276 2.32 20.44 -8.61
N GLN A 277 2.85 21.35 -7.79
CA GLN A 277 2.16 22.57 -7.39
C GLN A 277 1.75 23.43 -8.59
N LYS A 278 2.58 23.48 -9.65
CA LYS A 278 2.30 24.22 -10.90
C LYS A 278 1.15 23.61 -11.72
N GLN A 279 0.81 22.35 -11.50
CA GLN A 279 -0.27 21.64 -12.21
C GLN A 279 -1.62 21.82 -11.51
N LEU A 280 -1.64 22.39 -10.31
CA LEU A 280 -2.84 22.58 -9.50
C LEU A 280 -3.32 24.04 -9.52
N PRO A 281 -4.57 24.30 -9.11
CA PRO A 281 -5.07 25.66 -8.98
C PRO A 281 -4.21 26.51 -8.02
N LYS A 282 -4.13 27.81 -8.30
CA LYS A 282 -3.40 28.75 -7.43
C LYS A 282 -3.95 28.72 -6.01
N GLY A 283 -3.05 28.60 -5.05
CA GLY A 283 -3.37 28.50 -3.63
C GLY A 283 -3.65 27.07 -3.14
N ALA A 284 -3.63 26.06 -4.01
CA ALA A 284 -3.75 24.66 -3.59
C ALA A 284 -2.65 24.26 -2.59
N THR A 285 -2.98 23.39 -1.66
CA THR A 285 -2.02 22.76 -0.74
C THR A 285 -1.86 21.30 -1.14
N ILE A 286 -0.65 20.83 -1.40
CA ILE A 286 -0.43 19.40 -1.65
C ILE A 286 -0.23 18.69 -0.32
N ALA A 287 -0.87 17.52 -0.16
CA ALA A 287 -0.52 16.53 0.85
C ALA A 287 0.19 15.35 0.17
N PRO A 288 1.54 15.31 0.16
CA PRO A 288 2.27 14.21 -0.48
C PRO A 288 2.07 12.94 0.32
N ILE A 289 1.36 11.95 -0.22
CA ILE A 289 1.11 10.68 0.44
C ILE A 289 2.33 9.79 0.30
N ILE A 290 2.79 9.25 1.43
CA ILE A 290 3.83 8.24 1.51
C ILE A 290 3.16 6.95 1.96
N LEU A 291 3.12 5.95 1.09
CA LEU A 291 2.66 4.60 1.43
C LEU A 291 3.86 3.73 1.79
N ALA A 292 3.66 2.81 2.72
CA ALA A 292 4.61 1.73 2.98
C ALA A 292 3.87 0.42 3.18
N SER A 293 4.44 -0.68 2.70
CA SER A 293 3.91 -2.01 2.97
C SER A 293 5.03 -2.98 3.30
N ASP A 294 4.76 -3.86 4.25
CA ASP A 294 5.69 -4.89 4.69
C ASP A 294 4.88 -6.14 5.05
N LYS A 295 5.07 -7.23 4.30
CA LYS A 295 4.32 -8.47 4.53
C LYS A 295 4.90 -9.16 5.77
N THR A 296 4.12 -9.21 6.85
CA THR A 296 4.55 -9.73 8.15
C THR A 296 3.85 -11.05 8.48
N CYS A 297 4.62 -12.04 8.96
CA CYS A 297 4.06 -13.28 9.49
C CYS A 297 3.64 -13.09 10.96
N LEU A 298 2.36 -13.30 11.27
CA LEU A 298 1.82 -13.07 12.62
C LEU A 298 2.09 -14.23 13.60
N SER A 299 2.37 -15.45 13.12
CA SER A 299 2.74 -16.57 13.99
C SER A 299 3.63 -17.59 13.26
N GLN A 300 4.67 -18.09 13.94
CA GLN A 300 5.48 -19.24 13.47
C GLN A 300 5.04 -20.58 14.08
N PHE A 301 4.13 -20.58 15.07
CA PHE A 301 3.89 -21.77 15.91
C PHE A 301 2.42 -22.18 16.12
N ARG A 302 1.41 -21.40 15.70
CA ARG A 302 -0.02 -21.79 15.89
C ARG A 302 -0.98 -21.41 14.75
N GLY A 303 -0.46 -21.24 13.54
CA GLY A 303 -1.26 -21.01 12.35
C GLY A 303 -0.55 -20.09 11.37
N ASP A 304 -0.55 -20.48 10.10
CA ASP A 304 0.05 -19.76 8.97
C ASP A 304 -0.68 -18.45 8.64
N LYS A 305 -0.97 -17.61 9.65
CA LYS A 305 -1.62 -16.32 9.43
C LYS A 305 -0.52 -15.29 9.13
N SER A 306 -0.51 -14.80 7.90
CA SER A 306 0.27 -13.63 7.51
C SER A 306 -0.66 -12.43 7.40
N ALA A 307 -0.16 -11.25 7.71
CA ALA A 307 -0.87 -10.00 7.51
C ALA A 307 -0.03 -9.10 6.61
N TRP A 308 -0.71 -8.34 5.77
CA TRP A 308 -0.06 -7.37 4.90
C TRP A 308 -0.52 -5.96 5.26
N PRO A 309 0.08 -5.36 6.29
CA PRO A 309 -0.23 -3.99 6.68
C PRO A 309 0.17 -2.99 5.59
N ILE A 310 -0.69 -1.98 5.40
CA ILE A 310 -0.43 -0.79 4.59
C ILE A 310 -0.40 0.42 5.51
N TYR A 311 0.72 1.13 5.52
CA TYR A 311 0.93 2.34 6.29
C TYR A 311 0.84 3.58 5.39
N LEU A 312 0.42 4.69 5.97
CA LEU A 312 0.30 5.99 5.34
C LEU A 312 0.96 7.06 6.22
N SER A 313 1.73 7.95 5.61
CA SER A 313 2.22 9.19 6.19
C SER A 313 2.08 10.32 5.16
N ILE A 314 2.29 11.57 5.58
CA ILE A 314 2.24 12.74 4.70
C ILE A 314 3.58 13.50 4.69
N GLY A 315 4.01 13.93 3.51
CA GLY A 315 5.25 14.66 3.27
C GLY A 315 5.27 16.08 3.83
N ASN A 316 4.12 16.59 4.29
CA ASN A 316 4.02 17.87 5.00
C ASN A 316 4.75 17.86 6.33
N ILE A 317 4.84 16.70 6.98
CA ILE A 317 5.52 16.54 8.27
C ILE A 317 7.02 16.40 8.01
N ALA A 318 7.80 17.19 8.75
CA ALA A 318 9.27 17.17 8.70
C ALA A 318 9.83 15.76 8.85
N LYS A 319 10.85 15.42 8.05
CA LYS A 319 11.42 14.06 8.03
C LYS A 319 11.92 13.60 9.39
N GLU A 320 12.46 14.51 10.21
CA GLU A 320 12.93 14.21 11.57
C GLU A 320 11.79 13.74 12.47
N LYS A 321 10.62 14.38 12.39
CA LYS A 321 9.43 13.95 13.12
C LYS A 321 8.84 12.67 12.57
N ARG A 322 8.86 12.45 11.25
CA ARG A 322 8.42 11.19 10.65
C ARG A 322 9.28 9.99 11.07
N ARG A 323 10.58 10.19 11.31
CA ARG A 323 11.50 9.14 11.79
C ARG A 323 11.35 8.81 13.27
N GLN A 324 10.74 9.69 14.06
CA GLN A 324 10.49 9.44 15.48
C GLN A 324 9.29 8.51 15.64
N LEU A 325 9.52 7.24 15.99
CA LEU A 325 8.45 6.25 16.23
C LEU A 325 7.42 6.74 17.27
N SER A 326 7.89 7.46 18.29
CA SER A 326 7.04 8.06 19.33
C SER A 326 6.13 9.19 18.82
N ALA A 327 6.47 9.82 17.70
CA ALA A 327 5.70 10.93 17.15
C ALA A 327 4.41 10.49 16.45
N ARG A 328 4.24 9.18 16.16
CA ARG A 328 3.02 8.63 15.52
C ARG A 328 2.63 9.34 14.21
N ALA A 329 3.61 9.81 13.45
CA ALA A 329 3.42 10.49 12.16
C ALA A 329 3.11 9.52 10.99
N THR A 330 2.93 8.24 11.28
CA THR A 330 2.58 7.17 10.34
C THR A 330 1.41 6.39 10.90
N VAL A 331 0.38 6.17 10.09
CA VAL A 331 -0.85 5.49 10.49
C VAL A 331 -1.09 4.26 9.62
N LEU A 332 -1.57 3.17 10.23
CA LEU A 332 -1.88 1.93 9.51
C LEU A 332 -3.26 2.01 8.83
N ILE A 333 -3.34 2.11 7.51
CA ILE A 333 -4.63 2.31 6.81
C ILE A 333 -5.32 1.03 6.38
N GLY A 334 -4.64 -0.12 6.37
CA GLY A 334 -5.29 -1.37 5.97
C GLY A 334 -4.47 -2.63 6.25
N TYR A 335 -5.17 -3.76 6.25
CA TYR A 335 -4.59 -5.09 6.17
C TYR A 335 -5.10 -5.75 4.89
N LEU A 336 -4.21 -5.96 3.93
CA LEU A 336 -4.55 -6.71 2.72
C LEU A 336 -4.62 -8.21 3.03
N PRO A 337 -5.49 -8.95 2.33
CA PRO A 337 -5.56 -10.40 2.47
C PRO A 337 -4.25 -11.04 2.03
N ALA A 338 -3.78 -12.00 2.82
CA ALA A 338 -2.56 -12.75 2.57
C ALA A 338 -2.82 -14.26 2.57
N GLU A 339 -3.95 -14.63 2.00
CA GLU A 339 -4.44 -16.01 1.93
C GLU A 339 -3.68 -16.86 0.92
N LYS A 340 -3.85 -18.18 1.04
CA LYS A 340 -3.14 -19.17 0.23
C LYS A 340 -3.68 -19.30 -1.19
N LEU A 341 -4.91 -18.82 -1.47
CA LEU A 341 -5.53 -18.88 -2.79
C LEU A 341 -5.54 -20.33 -3.33
N GLU A 342 -5.98 -21.25 -2.48
CA GLU A 342 -6.04 -22.68 -2.80
C GLU A 342 -7.14 -23.00 -3.81
N CYS A 343 -8.07 -22.09 -4.05
CA CYS A 343 -9.01 -22.15 -5.16
C CYS A 343 -8.32 -22.06 -6.55
N PHE A 344 -7.04 -21.67 -6.63
CA PHE A 344 -6.27 -21.63 -7.87
C PHE A 344 -5.25 -22.75 -8.01
N THR A 345 -5.04 -23.20 -9.25
CA THR A 345 -3.93 -24.06 -9.65
C THR A 345 -2.58 -23.40 -9.38
N SER A 346 -1.54 -24.20 -9.12
CA SER A 346 -0.24 -23.69 -8.67
C SER A 346 0.45 -22.72 -9.65
N ASP A 347 0.19 -22.88 -10.94
CA ASP A 347 0.68 -22.04 -12.03
C ASP A 347 -0.02 -20.68 -12.13
N THR A 348 -1.31 -20.61 -11.78
CA THR A 348 -2.12 -19.38 -11.87
C THR A 348 -2.22 -18.61 -10.55
N ARG A 349 -2.04 -19.30 -9.42
CA ARG A 349 -2.14 -18.76 -8.05
C ARG A 349 -1.32 -17.51 -7.83
N SER A 350 -0.10 -17.47 -8.36
CA SER A 350 0.76 -16.30 -8.23
C SER A 350 0.09 -15.07 -8.84
N LEU A 351 -0.36 -15.17 -10.09
CA LEU A 351 -1.05 -14.09 -10.82
C LEU A 351 -2.35 -13.66 -10.13
N ALA A 352 -3.13 -14.62 -9.61
CA ALA A 352 -4.32 -14.33 -8.82
C ALA A 352 -3.98 -13.47 -7.59
N GLY A 353 -2.89 -13.79 -6.89
CA GLY A 353 -2.38 -12.97 -5.79
C GLY A 353 -2.02 -11.54 -6.20
N TYR A 354 -1.34 -11.35 -7.35
CA TYR A 354 -1.07 -9.99 -7.88
C TYR A 354 -2.37 -9.23 -8.15
N ARG A 355 -3.34 -9.87 -8.80
CA ARG A 355 -4.64 -9.24 -9.14
C ARG A 355 -5.41 -8.87 -7.88
N LEU A 356 -5.46 -9.77 -6.89
CA LEU A 356 -6.11 -9.52 -5.61
C LEU A 356 -5.47 -8.34 -4.88
N PHE A 357 -4.14 -8.27 -4.85
CA PHE A 357 -3.42 -7.13 -4.28
C PHE A 357 -3.82 -5.81 -4.94
N HIS A 358 -3.78 -5.71 -6.27
CA HIS A 358 -4.15 -4.48 -6.95
C HIS A 358 -5.62 -4.13 -6.75
N HIS A 359 -6.51 -5.12 -6.77
CA HIS A 359 -7.93 -4.89 -6.49
C HIS A 359 -8.15 -4.35 -5.07
N CYS A 360 -7.52 -4.94 -4.05
CA CYS A 360 -7.63 -4.48 -2.68
C CYS A 360 -7.04 -3.08 -2.48
N MET A 361 -5.89 -2.80 -3.11
CA MET A 361 -5.28 -1.47 -3.10
C MET A 361 -6.16 -0.43 -3.82
N SER A 362 -6.82 -0.79 -4.92
CA SER A 362 -7.78 0.10 -5.59
C SER A 362 -8.95 0.44 -4.66
N LEU A 363 -9.51 -0.55 -3.98
CA LEU A 363 -10.60 -0.33 -3.01
C LEU A 363 -10.15 0.55 -1.83
N LEU A 364 -8.94 0.30 -1.31
CA LEU A 364 -8.37 1.04 -0.19
C LEU A 364 -8.12 2.52 -0.54
N LEU A 365 -7.58 2.78 -1.73
CA LEU A 365 -7.17 4.12 -2.15
C LEU A 365 -8.25 4.87 -2.97
N GLN A 366 -9.40 4.25 -3.23
CA GLN A 366 -10.50 4.85 -4.00
C GLN A 366 -10.88 6.26 -3.49
N PRO A 367 -10.98 6.54 -2.17
CA PRO A 367 -11.33 7.87 -1.68
C PRO A 367 -10.32 8.96 -2.09
N LEU A 368 -9.06 8.59 -2.34
CA LEU A 368 -8.02 9.54 -2.76
C LEU A 368 -8.19 10.02 -4.20
N ILE A 369 -8.95 9.31 -5.05
CA ILE A 369 -9.13 9.69 -6.45
C ILE A 369 -9.88 11.02 -6.51
N ALA A 370 -11.06 11.10 -5.90
CA ALA A 370 -11.86 12.32 -5.87
C ALA A 370 -11.15 13.44 -5.09
N ALA A 371 -10.54 13.10 -3.94
CA ALA A 371 -9.84 14.08 -3.10
C ALA A 371 -8.61 14.68 -3.81
N GLY A 372 -7.84 13.88 -4.55
CA GLY A 372 -6.67 14.36 -5.28
C GLY A 372 -6.99 15.06 -6.61
N GLN A 373 -8.19 14.87 -7.17
CA GLN A 373 -8.65 15.58 -8.37
C GLN A 373 -9.25 16.95 -8.04
N ASN A 374 -10.15 16.97 -7.05
CA ASN A 374 -10.94 18.16 -6.74
C ASN A 374 -10.33 18.99 -5.60
N GLY A 375 -9.47 18.36 -4.80
CA GLY A 375 -9.06 18.90 -3.51
C GLY A 375 -10.18 18.77 -2.49
N ILE A 376 -9.83 18.84 -1.22
CA ILE A 376 -10.75 18.78 -0.09
C ILE A 376 -10.32 19.81 0.95
N GLU A 377 -11.29 20.51 1.53
CA GLU A 377 -11.01 21.40 2.65
C GLU A 377 -10.60 20.58 3.88
N MET A 378 -9.42 20.86 4.42
CA MET A 378 -8.94 20.24 5.65
C MET A 378 -8.51 21.34 6.62
N VAL A 379 -8.84 21.16 7.91
CA VAL A 379 -8.31 21.97 8.99
C VAL A 379 -6.89 21.49 9.27
N CYS A 380 -5.91 22.38 9.17
CA CYS A 380 -4.52 22.08 9.40
C CYS A 380 -4.13 22.29 10.88
N ALA A 381 -2.96 21.79 11.28
CA ALA A 381 -2.43 21.88 12.64
C ALA A 381 -2.25 23.31 13.17
N ASP A 382 -2.24 24.31 12.30
CA ASP A 382 -2.20 25.74 12.63
C ASP A 382 -3.60 26.38 12.75
N SER A 383 -4.65 25.56 12.82
CA SER A 383 -6.06 25.99 12.88
C SER A 383 -6.54 26.78 11.66
N MET A 384 -5.86 26.61 10.51
CA MET A 384 -6.27 27.21 9.24
C MET A 384 -6.86 26.14 8.30
N ILE A 385 -7.93 26.49 7.61
CA ILE A 385 -8.53 25.65 6.56
C ILE A 385 -7.83 25.92 5.25
N ARG A 386 -7.42 24.84 4.57
CA ARG A 386 -6.78 24.89 3.24
C ARG A 386 -7.48 23.94 2.28
N GLN A 387 -7.45 24.26 0.98
CA GLN A 387 -7.83 23.32 -0.08
C GLN A 387 -6.67 22.34 -0.30
N VAL A 388 -6.78 21.14 0.24
CA VAL A 388 -5.72 20.12 0.24
C VAL A 388 -5.94 19.10 -0.87
N TYR A 389 -4.88 18.79 -1.61
CA TYR A 389 -4.83 17.79 -2.67
C TYR A 389 -3.91 16.64 -2.24
N PRO A 390 -4.46 15.53 -1.75
CA PRO A 390 -3.69 14.33 -1.46
C PRO A 390 -3.17 13.68 -2.75
N ILE A 391 -1.86 13.53 -2.87
CA ILE A 391 -1.22 12.99 -4.09
C ILE A 391 -0.19 11.93 -3.69
N LEU A 392 -0.26 10.74 -4.28
CA LEU A 392 0.73 9.70 -4.05
C LEU A 392 2.11 10.16 -4.54
N ALA A 393 3.03 10.31 -3.59
CA ALA A 393 4.35 10.87 -3.81
C ALA A 393 5.45 9.81 -3.65
N ALA A 394 5.29 8.88 -2.70
CA ALA A 394 6.24 7.81 -2.46
C ALA A 394 5.56 6.50 -2.07
N TYR A 395 6.15 5.38 -2.48
CA TYR A 395 5.81 4.03 -2.03
C TYR A 395 7.08 3.33 -1.56
N VAL A 396 7.17 3.10 -0.25
CA VAL A 396 8.29 2.43 0.41
C VAL A 396 7.99 0.94 0.52
N ALA A 397 8.74 0.13 -0.22
CA ALA A 397 8.68 -1.32 -0.20
C ALA A 397 10.04 -1.89 -0.59
N ASP A 398 10.31 -3.13 -0.23
CA ASP A 398 11.46 -3.88 -0.72
C ASP A 398 11.26 -4.34 -2.17
N PHE A 399 12.33 -4.76 -2.83
CA PHE A 399 12.32 -4.98 -4.28
C PHE A 399 11.23 -5.93 -4.82
N PRO A 400 10.93 -7.11 -4.20
CA PRO A 400 9.88 -7.99 -4.71
C PRO A 400 8.50 -7.33 -4.66
N GLU A 401 8.23 -6.56 -3.61
CA GLU A 401 7.01 -5.82 -3.36
C GLU A 401 6.92 -4.60 -4.28
N GLN A 402 8.05 -3.93 -4.58
CA GLN A 402 8.12 -2.92 -5.63
C GLN A 402 7.65 -3.54 -6.95
N CYS A 403 8.21 -4.68 -7.37
CA CYS A 403 7.81 -5.42 -8.59
C CYS A 403 6.34 -5.79 -8.64
N LEU A 404 5.73 -6.09 -7.49
CA LEU A 404 4.29 -6.27 -7.36
C LEU A 404 3.55 -4.96 -7.66
N VAL A 405 3.95 -3.84 -7.04
CA VAL A 405 3.27 -2.54 -7.19
C VAL A 405 3.34 -1.97 -8.61
N HIS A 406 4.47 -2.07 -9.32
CA HIS A 406 4.61 -1.50 -10.68
C HIS A 406 4.34 -2.47 -11.82
N VAL A 407 3.88 -3.69 -11.53
CA VAL A 407 3.45 -4.70 -12.52
C VAL A 407 4.59 -5.16 -13.47
N ALA A 408 5.85 -4.78 -13.23
CA ALA A 408 6.97 -5.19 -14.06
C ALA A 408 7.84 -6.26 -13.38
N ARG A 409 8.40 -7.17 -14.19
CA ARG A 409 9.30 -8.23 -13.73
C ARG A 409 10.74 -7.72 -13.50
N ARG A 410 11.08 -6.53 -14.01
CA ARG A 410 12.39 -5.86 -13.92
C ARG A 410 12.18 -4.34 -13.99
N THR A 411 13.18 -3.56 -13.59
CA THR A 411 13.23 -2.11 -13.81
C THR A 411 13.21 -1.82 -15.32
N VAL A 412 12.05 -1.52 -15.90
CA VAL A 412 11.92 -1.14 -17.32
C VAL A 412 11.84 0.39 -17.41
N ALA A 413 12.60 0.98 -18.34
CA ALA A 413 12.72 2.42 -18.51
C ALA A 413 11.36 3.12 -18.71
N GLN A 414 11.14 4.19 -17.93
CA GLN A 414 9.92 5.00 -17.77
C GLN A 414 9.22 5.45 -19.07
N ASN A 415 9.95 5.67 -20.16
CA ASN A 415 9.46 6.54 -21.25
C ASN A 415 8.74 5.81 -22.38
N VAL A 416 8.88 4.49 -22.51
CA VAL A 416 8.19 3.69 -23.54
C VAL A 416 6.78 3.25 -23.08
N TRP A 417 6.55 3.27 -21.77
CA TRP A 417 5.42 2.66 -21.07
C TRP A 417 4.12 3.48 -21.15
N LEU A 418 4.18 4.77 -20.78
CA LEU A 418 3.00 5.66 -20.70
C LEU A 418 2.40 6.02 -22.06
N ARG A 419 3.23 6.16 -23.10
CA ARG A 419 2.78 6.51 -24.46
C ARG A 419 2.00 5.35 -25.11
N ARG A 420 2.53 4.13 -25.04
CA ARG A 420 1.94 2.96 -25.72
C ARG A 420 0.72 2.38 -25.02
N MET A 421 0.60 2.54 -23.70
CA MET A 421 -0.58 2.06 -22.95
C MET A 421 -1.83 2.92 -23.21
N LYS A 422 -1.67 4.24 -23.40
CA LYS A 422 -2.78 5.13 -23.81
C LYS A 422 -3.25 4.85 -25.24
N GLU A 423 -2.32 4.62 -26.18
CA GLU A 423 -2.63 4.29 -27.58
C GLU A 423 -3.33 2.92 -27.71
N LYS A 424 -2.87 1.89 -26.98
CA LYS A 424 -3.47 0.55 -27.05
C LYS A 424 -4.79 0.40 -26.27
N ARG A 425 -5.09 1.32 -25.33
CA ARG A 425 -6.39 1.43 -24.63
C ARG A 425 -7.53 1.86 -25.56
N GLN A 426 -7.25 2.66 -26.61
CA GLN A 426 -8.26 3.08 -27.58
C GLN A 426 -8.68 1.96 -28.55
N ASN A 427 -7.86 0.91 -28.70
CA ASN A 427 -8.02 -0.09 -29.76
C ASN A 427 -8.42 -1.49 -29.26
N GLY A 428 -8.73 -1.67 -27.97
CA GLY A 428 -9.30 -2.93 -27.44
C GLY A 428 -8.44 -4.20 -27.57
N GLN A 429 -7.14 -4.11 -27.88
CA GLN A 429 -6.30 -5.28 -28.15
C GLN A 429 -5.60 -5.87 -26.90
N HIS A 430 -5.53 -7.20 -26.84
CA HIS A 430 -4.83 -8.05 -25.85
C HIS A 430 -3.94 -9.11 -26.55
N PRO A 431 -3.08 -9.92 -25.87
CA PRO A 431 -2.02 -9.59 -24.91
C PRO A 431 -0.71 -10.42 -25.14
N ALA A 432 -0.41 -10.91 -26.34
CA ALA A 432 0.77 -11.78 -26.56
C ALA A 432 2.11 -11.04 -26.36
N GLU A 433 2.18 -9.76 -26.73
CA GLU A 433 3.42 -8.98 -26.70
C GLU A 433 3.87 -8.58 -25.28
N PHE A 434 2.99 -8.59 -24.26
CA PHE A 434 3.34 -8.16 -22.89
C PHE A 434 4.35 -9.08 -22.20
N LYS A 435 4.37 -10.36 -22.59
CA LYS A 435 5.31 -11.36 -22.05
C LYS A 435 6.75 -11.07 -22.50
N ASP A 436 6.92 -10.57 -23.71
CA ASP A 436 8.21 -10.23 -24.31
C ASP A 436 8.84 -8.97 -23.68
N TYR A 437 8.01 -8.07 -23.15
CA TYR A 437 8.44 -6.88 -22.42
C TYR A 437 8.62 -7.09 -20.90
N GLY A 438 8.47 -8.34 -20.41
CA GLY A 438 8.62 -8.64 -18.99
C GLY A 438 7.51 -8.08 -18.10
N LEU A 439 6.31 -7.86 -18.63
CA LEU A 439 5.17 -7.33 -17.89
C LEU A 439 4.25 -8.45 -17.39
N ARG A 440 3.60 -8.22 -16.25
CA ARG A 440 2.58 -9.14 -15.70
C ARG A 440 1.20 -8.77 -16.23
N THR A 441 0.31 -9.76 -16.39
CA THR A 441 -1.08 -9.59 -16.86
C THR A 441 -2.00 -9.10 -15.74
N VAL A 442 -1.66 -7.95 -15.14
CA VAL A 442 -2.56 -7.16 -14.31
C VAL A 442 -3.16 -6.09 -15.21
N TYR A 443 -4.44 -6.24 -15.54
CA TYR A 443 -5.12 -5.39 -16.51
C TYR A 443 -5.39 -3.97 -16.00
N HIS A 444 -5.55 -3.81 -14.68
CA HIS A 444 -5.84 -2.53 -14.05
C HIS A 444 -5.05 -2.35 -12.74
N PRO A 445 -3.85 -1.75 -12.76
CA PRO A 445 -3.13 -1.47 -11.53
C PRO A 445 -3.84 -0.37 -10.72
N PHE A 446 -3.78 -0.47 -9.39
CA PHE A 446 -4.48 0.46 -8.48
C PHE A 446 -4.14 1.94 -8.69
N TRP A 447 -2.93 2.23 -9.14
CA TRP A 447 -2.44 3.59 -9.32
C TRP A 447 -2.86 4.20 -10.67
N ALA A 448 -3.52 3.44 -11.55
CA ALA A 448 -3.92 3.91 -12.88
C ALA A 448 -4.90 5.10 -12.81
N ASP A 449 -5.76 5.13 -11.79
CA ASP A 449 -6.78 6.17 -11.62
C ASP A 449 -6.37 7.25 -10.60
N LEU A 450 -5.22 7.07 -9.92
CA LEU A 450 -4.76 8.03 -8.94
C LEU A 450 -4.32 9.34 -9.64
N PRO A 451 -4.85 10.50 -9.23
CA PRO A 451 -4.59 11.76 -9.89
C PRO A 451 -3.15 12.21 -9.66
N HIS A 452 -2.59 12.89 -10.67
CA HIS A 452 -1.25 13.48 -10.64
C HIS A 452 -0.13 12.51 -10.21
N THR A 453 -0.37 11.20 -10.29
CA THR A 453 0.53 10.16 -9.77
C THR A 453 1.39 9.59 -10.89
N ASP A 454 2.68 9.45 -10.63
CA ASP A 454 3.59 8.64 -11.43
C ASP A 454 4.24 7.61 -10.51
N ILE A 455 3.75 6.37 -10.58
CA ILE A 455 4.21 5.30 -9.69
C ILE A 455 5.70 5.01 -9.87
N PHE A 456 6.27 5.25 -11.06
CA PHE A 456 7.67 4.94 -11.34
C PHE A 456 8.62 5.95 -10.73
N LEU A 457 8.14 7.17 -10.47
CA LEU A 457 8.86 8.19 -9.69
C LEU A 457 8.64 8.05 -8.18
N ALA A 458 7.66 7.26 -7.75
CA ALA A 458 7.30 7.10 -6.34
C ALA A 458 8.20 6.10 -5.58
N PHE A 459 8.99 5.28 -6.27
CA PHE A 459 9.87 4.33 -5.58
C PHE A 459 11.18 4.98 -5.15
N THR A 460 11.54 4.78 -3.89
CA THR A 460 12.90 4.99 -3.42
C THR A 460 13.75 3.75 -3.77
N PRO A 461 14.96 3.92 -4.33
CA PRO A 461 15.83 2.78 -4.60
C PRO A 461 16.13 2.01 -3.30
N ASP A 462 15.83 0.72 -3.27
CA ASP A 462 16.19 -0.16 -2.15
C ASP A 462 17.67 -0.52 -2.29
N LEU A 463 18.54 0.32 -1.75
CA LEU A 463 20.00 0.15 -1.86
C LEU A 463 20.47 -1.21 -1.29
N LEU A 464 19.79 -1.75 -0.28
CA LEU A 464 20.18 -3.01 0.37
C LEU A 464 19.85 -4.23 -0.51
N HIS A 465 18.64 -4.30 -1.05
CA HIS A 465 18.25 -5.45 -1.88
C HIS A 465 18.62 -5.28 -3.35
N GLN A 466 18.68 -4.06 -3.89
CA GLN A 466 19.01 -3.79 -5.29
C GLN A 466 20.52 -3.77 -5.53
N LEU A 467 21.32 -3.07 -4.71
CA LEU A 467 22.77 -2.97 -4.94
C LEU A 467 23.53 -4.09 -4.27
N HIS A 468 23.33 -4.34 -2.97
CA HIS A 468 24.13 -5.31 -2.23
C HIS A 468 23.80 -6.78 -2.57
N LYS A 469 22.51 -7.16 -2.57
CA LYS A 469 22.10 -8.53 -2.92
C LYS A 469 22.01 -8.78 -4.43
N GLY A 470 21.79 -7.73 -5.23
CA GLY A 470 21.78 -7.80 -6.70
C GLY A 470 23.15 -8.17 -7.28
N LEU A 471 24.22 -7.53 -6.80
CA LEU A 471 25.61 -7.83 -7.20
C LEU A 471 26.04 -9.26 -6.85
N GLN A 472 25.59 -9.79 -5.71
CA GLN A 472 25.94 -11.16 -5.30
C GLN A 472 25.23 -12.24 -6.11
N ARG A 473 24.08 -11.95 -6.74
CA ARG A 473 23.36 -12.90 -7.60
C ARG A 473 23.79 -12.85 -9.06
N SER A 474 24.43 -11.77 -9.52
CA SER A 474 24.99 -11.66 -10.88
C SER A 474 26.40 -12.28 -11.01
N LEU A 475 27.02 -12.67 -9.91
CA LEU A 475 28.36 -13.26 -9.86
C LEU A 475 28.37 -14.76 -9.45
N GLY A 476 27.21 -15.43 -9.47
CA GLY A 476 27.04 -16.83 -9.06
C GLY A 476 26.55 -17.73 -10.19
#